data_AF-A0A523ANK6-F1
#
_entry.id   AF-A0A523ANK6-F1
#
_cell.length_a   1.000
_cell.length_b   1.000
_cell.length_c   1.000
_cell.angle_alpha   90.00
_cell.angle_beta   90.00
_cell.angle_gamma   90.00
#
_symmetry.space_group_name_H-M   'P 1'
#
loop_
_entity.id
_entity.type
_entity.pdbx_description
1 polymer ?
#
loop_
_entity_poly.entity_id
_entity_poly.type
_entity_poly.pdbx_seq_one_letter_code
_entity_poly.pdbx_strand_id
1 'polypeptide(L)'
;TRHHLPHPLCDVAEYLRREGAKTNMIGLARGPGQRTCQLGVEERKLIEEHDAAVFVLGNFEHCLKEYKWKLFKDLSVPVIVTGGPELPSLPYAFSYISGMGRLPYRTRTFTEIGKLDEVARAVEKALEERRKKISLDPPLLSPLVLKGEIENRLEEIRKCGAPLPVTPRLKGVRVKLPYSRFAGVLREMEVAGYRLGEIAEIRRSLMRDYILVDLLPLSRLELSPKGVRAISGRMEV
;
A
#
# COMPACT_ATOMS: atom_id res chain seq x y z
N THR A 1 26.92 -13.95 10.49
CA THR A 1 26.65 -13.60 9.08
C THR A 1 25.67 -12.44 9.04
N ARG A 2 26.04 -11.27 8.48
CA ARG A 2 25.07 -10.18 8.28
C ARG A 2 24.05 -10.66 7.24
N HIS A 3 22.89 -11.09 7.70
CA HIS A 3 21.76 -11.46 6.86
C HIS A 3 21.22 -10.21 6.18
N HIS A 4 21.89 -9.75 5.12
CA HIS A 4 21.35 -8.70 4.25
C HIS A 4 20.14 -9.28 3.52
N LEU A 5 19.08 -8.47 3.38
CA LEU A 5 17.99 -8.78 2.48
C LEU A 5 18.56 -9.03 1.07
N PRO A 6 18.03 -10.03 0.32
CA PRO A 6 18.43 -10.26 -1.06
C PRO A 6 18.48 -8.95 -1.84
N HIS A 7 19.58 -8.70 -2.54
CA HIS A 7 19.81 -7.46 -3.27
C HIS A 7 18.64 -7.04 -4.19
N PRO A 8 17.96 -7.95 -4.91
CA PRO A 8 16.81 -7.58 -5.74
C PRO A 8 15.66 -6.89 -5.00
N LEU A 9 15.41 -7.22 -3.72
CA LEU A 9 14.35 -6.56 -2.93
C LEU A 9 14.69 -5.09 -2.68
N CYS A 10 15.95 -4.80 -2.38
CA CYS A 10 16.43 -3.43 -2.18
C CYS A 10 16.40 -2.64 -3.49
N ASP A 11 16.80 -3.27 -4.60
CA ASP A 11 16.83 -2.64 -5.92
C ASP A 11 15.40 -2.29 -6.40
N VAL A 12 14.43 -3.22 -6.28
CA VAL A 12 13.00 -2.96 -6.55
C VAL A 12 12.46 -1.85 -5.65
N ALA A 13 12.72 -1.93 -4.34
CA ALA A 13 12.21 -0.95 -3.40
C ALA A 13 12.77 0.46 -3.66
N GLU A 14 14.01 0.56 -4.11
CA GLU A 14 14.66 1.82 -4.44
C GLU A 14 14.19 2.35 -5.80
N TYR A 15 14.05 1.49 -6.81
CA TYR A 15 13.53 1.88 -8.12
C TYR A 15 12.12 2.47 -8.00
N LEU A 16 11.21 1.77 -7.30
CA LEU A 16 9.86 2.26 -7.04
C LEU A 16 9.84 3.60 -6.27
N ARG A 17 10.82 3.87 -5.39
CA ARG A 17 10.92 5.19 -4.73
C ARG A 17 11.29 6.31 -5.70
N ARG A 18 12.13 6.03 -6.69
CA ARG A 18 12.47 7.00 -7.75
C ARG A 18 11.26 7.33 -8.60
N GLU A 19 10.40 6.34 -8.83
CA GLU A 19 9.07 6.50 -9.46
C GLU A 19 8.03 7.14 -8.52
N GLY A 20 8.44 7.68 -7.36
CA GLY A 20 7.57 8.41 -6.44
C GLY A 20 6.78 7.56 -5.45
N ALA A 21 6.96 6.23 -5.45
CA ALA A 21 6.24 5.36 -4.51
C ALA A 21 6.84 5.39 -3.10
N LYS A 22 5.98 5.35 -2.08
CA LYS A 22 6.42 5.09 -0.71
C LYS A 22 6.53 3.59 -0.46
N THR A 23 7.73 3.04 -0.54
CA THR A 23 7.96 1.61 -0.31
C THR A 23 8.29 1.30 1.16
N ASN A 24 7.71 0.20 1.65
CA ASN A 24 8.06 -0.44 2.92
C ASN A 24 8.47 -1.89 2.61
N MET A 25 9.62 -2.33 3.14
CA MET A 25 10.05 -3.72 3.02
C MET A 25 9.55 -4.49 4.23
N ILE A 26 8.83 -5.58 3.98
CA ILE A 26 8.31 -6.47 5.03
C ILE A 26 9.08 -7.77 4.94
N GLY A 27 9.85 -8.08 5.99
CA GLY A 27 10.45 -9.40 6.14
C GLY A 27 9.42 -10.37 6.68
N LEU A 28 9.19 -11.48 5.99
CA LEU A 28 8.34 -12.55 6.50
C LEU A 28 9.00 -13.18 7.74
N ALA A 29 8.23 -13.38 8.80
CA ALA A 29 8.70 -13.89 10.08
C ALA A 29 9.29 -15.31 9.97
N ARG A 30 8.92 -16.06 8.93
CA ARG A 30 9.49 -17.36 8.58
C ARG A 30 9.82 -17.35 7.10
N GLY A 31 10.97 -17.93 6.72
CA GLY A 31 11.23 -18.29 5.33
C GLY A 31 10.31 -19.45 4.96
N PRO A 32 9.15 -19.23 4.31
CA PRO A 32 8.14 -20.26 4.22
C PRO A 32 8.68 -21.34 3.28
N GLY A 33 9.02 -22.51 3.81
CA GLY A 33 9.35 -23.67 2.98
C GLY A 33 8.09 -24.17 2.27
N GLN A 34 8.21 -25.19 1.43
CA GLN A 34 7.05 -25.81 0.76
C GLN A 34 5.96 -26.24 1.76
N ARG A 35 6.37 -26.77 2.92
CA ARG A 35 5.48 -27.32 3.95
C ARG A 35 4.70 -26.27 4.77
N THR A 36 5.18 -25.03 4.84
CA THR A 36 4.63 -23.97 5.70
C THR A 36 4.47 -22.66 4.94
N CYS A 37 4.04 -22.74 3.68
CA CYS A 37 3.92 -21.60 2.77
C CYS A 37 2.64 -20.78 2.99
N GLN A 38 2.56 -20.09 4.14
CA GLN A 38 1.43 -19.26 4.52
C GLN A 38 1.88 -18.00 5.25
N LEU A 39 1.12 -16.91 5.09
CA LEU A 39 1.25 -15.71 5.90
C LEU A 39 0.49 -15.86 7.22
N GLY A 40 1.07 -15.36 8.30
CA GLY A 40 0.32 -15.12 9.53
C GLY A 40 -0.77 -14.07 9.34
N VAL A 41 -1.76 -14.06 10.24
CA VAL A 41 -2.87 -13.09 10.21
C VAL A 41 -2.36 -11.65 10.31
N GLU A 42 -1.40 -11.40 11.20
CA GLU A 42 -0.84 -10.06 11.40
C GLU A 42 0.02 -9.59 10.21
N GLU A 43 0.81 -10.49 9.60
CA GLU A 43 1.58 -10.18 8.38
C GLU A 43 0.64 -9.83 7.22
N ARG A 44 -0.44 -10.60 7.06
CA ARG A 44 -1.48 -10.34 6.06
C ARG A 44 -2.10 -8.96 6.28
N LYS A 45 -2.61 -8.69 7.47
CA LYS A 45 -3.23 -7.40 7.81
C LYS A 45 -2.25 -6.23 7.60
N LEU A 46 -0.97 -6.41 7.89
CA LEU A 46 0.07 -5.39 7.66
C LEU A 46 0.25 -5.10 6.16
N ILE A 47 0.28 -6.13 5.32
CA ILE A 47 0.36 -5.98 3.86
C ILE A 47 -0.88 -5.24 3.34
N GLU A 48 -2.07 -5.58 3.84
CA GLU A 48 -3.36 -4.95 3.49
C GLU A 48 -3.45 -3.45 3.84
N GLU A 49 -2.55 -2.91 4.65
CA GLU A 49 -2.51 -1.46 4.89
C GLU A 49 -1.97 -0.65 3.70
N HIS A 50 -1.37 -1.32 2.71
CA HIS A 50 -0.70 -0.72 1.56
C HIS A 50 -1.60 -0.80 0.31
N ASP A 51 -1.27 -0.04 -0.73
CA ASP A 51 -2.10 -0.01 -1.95
C ASP A 51 -1.82 -1.17 -2.91
N ALA A 52 -0.61 -1.75 -2.84
CA ALA A 52 -0.16 -2.92 -3.60
C ALA A 52 0.97 -3.65 -2.86
N ALA A 53 1.23 -4.90 -3.24
CA ALA A 53 2.35 -5.68 -2.72
C ALA A 53 3.21 -6.25 -3.85
N VAL A 54 4.54 -6.24 -3.65
CA VAL A 54 5.49 -6.86 -4.58
C VAL A 54 6.20 -8.01 -3.86
N PHE A 55 6.08 -9.23 -4.39
CA PHE A 55 6.75 -10.42 -3.87
C PHE A 55 7.88 -10.82 -4.79
N VAL A 56 9.12 -10.72 -4.30
CA VAL A 56 10.29 -11.26 -4.98
C VAL A 56 10.51 -12.69 -4.53
N LEU A 57 10.25 -13.66 -5.42
CA LEU A 57 10.30 -15.08 -5.11
C LEU A 57 11.54 -15.75 -5.70
N GLY A 58 11.65 -17.06 -5.46
CA GLY A 58 12.82 -17.85 -5.86
C GLY A 58 12.82 -18.27 -7.33
N ASN A 59 13.78 -19.13 -7.67
CA ASN A 59 14.07 -19.51 -9.05
C ASN A 59 13.46 -20.87 -9.45
N PHE A 60 12.68 -21.51 -8.57
CA PHE A 60 12.16 -22.85 -8.79
C PHE A 60 10.70 -22.82 -9.25
N GLU A 61 10.47 -23.21 -10.50
CA GLU A 61 9.14 -23.18 -11.13
C GLU A 61 8.09 -23.96 -10.35
N HIS A 62 8.40 -25.22 -10.00
CA HIS A 62 7.49 -26.06 -9.20
C HIS A 62 7.12 -25.41 -7.86
N CYS A 63 8.06 -24.70 -7.22
CA CYS A 63 7.77 -24.00 -5.97
C CYS A 63 6.79 -22.84 -6.19
N LEU A 64 6.95 -22.09 -7.29
CA LEU A 64 6.08 -20.97 -7.62
C LEU A 64 4.66 -21.44 -7.91
N LYS A 65 4.52 -22.48 -8.76
CA LYS A 65 3.23 -23.02 -9.23
C LYS A 65 2.45 -23.76 -8.15
N GLU A 66 3.11 -24.53 -7.29
CA GLU A 66 2.39 -25.43 -6.37
C GLU A 66 2.24 -24.90 -4.94
N TYR A 67 3.12 -23.98 -4.52
CA TYR A 67 3.22 -23.58 -3.12
C TYR A 67 3.18 -22.08 -2.90
N LYS A 68 3.93 -21.28 -3.66
CA LYS A 68 4.18 -19.87 -3.28
C LYS A 68 2.97 -18.96 -3.46
N TRP A 69 2.06 -19.26 -4.36
CA TRP A 69 0.80 -18.53 -4.49
C TRP A 69 -0.05 -18.53 -3.22
N LYS A 70 0.12 -19.54 -2.35
CA LYS A 70 -0.55 -19.61 -1.04
C LYS A 70 -0.17 -18.47 -0.09
N LEU A 71 0.95 -17.80 -0.33
CA LEU A 71 1.34 -16.62 0.44
C LEU A 71 0.42 -15.43 0.19
N PHE A 72 -0.14 -15.31 -1.01
CA PHE A 72 -0.82 -14.09 -1.43
C PHE A 72 -2.23 -14.32 -1.97
N LYS A 73 -2.69 -15.57 -2.07
CA LYS A 73 -4.05 -15.93 -2.52
C LYS A 73 -5.20 -15.24 -1.79
N ASP A 74 -4.98 -14.88 -0.53
CA ASP A 74 -6.01 -14.29 0.32
C ASP A 74 -5.78 -12.79 0.56
N LEU A 75 -4.86 -12.17 -0.20
CA LEU A 75 -4.66 -10.73 -0.18
C LEU A 75 -5.68 -10.04 -1.09
N SER A 76 -6.25 -8.94 -0.61
CA SER A 76 -7.18 -8.09 -1.36
C SER A 76 -6.47 -6.99 -2.14
N VAL A 77 -5.26 -6.61 -1.72
CA VAL A 77 -4.39 -5.71 -2.47
C VAL A 77 -3.85 -6.41 -3.71
N PRO A 78 -3.67 -5.72 -4.84
CA PRO A 78 -3.06 -6.33 -6.00
C PRO A 78 -1.61 -6.76 -5.69
N VAL A 79 -1.25 -7.94 -6.20
CA VAL A 79 0.03 -8.59 -5.92
C VAL A 79 0.84 -8.75 -7.19
N ILE A 80 1.99 -8.09 -7.27
CA ILE A 80 2.96 -8.25 -8.35
C ILE A 80 4.00 -9.26 -7.85
N VAL A 81 4.33 -10.24 -8.67
CA VAL A 81 5.27 -11.30 -8.29
C VAL A 81 6.43 -11.31 -9.27
N THR A 82 7.65 -11.37 -8.76
CA THR A 82 8.84 -11.60 -9.58
C THR A 82 9.43 -12.98 -9.28
N GLY A 83 9.97 -13.64 -10.30
CA GLY A 83 10.61 -14.94 -10.16
C GLY A 83 11.63 -15.22 -11.25
N GLY A 84 12.47 -16.23 -11.04
CA GLY A 84 13.48 -16.64 -12.01
C GLY A 84 12.89 -17.27 -13.29
N PRO A 85 12.02 -18.29 -13.19
CA PRO A 85 11.52 -19.03 -14.34
C PRO A 85 10.69 -18.18 -15.30
N GLU A 86 10.74 -18.51 -16.58
CA GLU A 86 9.84 -17.96 -17.59
C GLU A 86 8.47 -18.62 -17.47
N LEU A 87 7.47 -17.83 -17.06
CA LEU A 87 6.09 -18.27 -16.93
C LEU A 87 5.15 -17.20 -17.47
N PRO A 88 4.02 -17.57 -18.08
CA PRO A 88 3.05 -16.60 -18.58
C PRO A 88 2.30 -15.88 -17.45
N SER A 89 2.02 -16.58 -16.35
CA SER A 89 1.33 -16.02 -15.18
C SER A 89 1.53 -16.89 -13.95
N LEU A 90 1.15 -16.37 -12.78
CA LEU A 90 0.98 -17.12 -11.55
C LEU A 90 -0.44 -16.95 -11.01
N PRO A 91 -1.06 -18.02 -10.47
CA PRO A 91 -2.36 -17.92 -9.83
C PRO A 91 -2.38 -16.83 -8.75
N TYR A 92 -3.46 -16.04 -8.68
CA TYR A 92 -3.69 -14.96 -7.71
C TYR A 92 -2.74 -13.75 -7.82
N ALA A 93 -1.72 -13.79 -8.68
CA ALA A 93 -0.90 -12.63 -8.94
C ALA A 93 -1.63 -11.72 -9.95
N PHE A 94 -1.59 -10.42 -9.70
CA PHE A 94 -2.00 -9.42 -10.69
C PHE A 94 -1.10 -9.47 -11.93
N SER A 95 0.21 -9.63 -11.70
CA SER A 95 1.21 -9.80 -12.76
C SER A 95 2.37 -10.66 -12.25
N TYR A 96 2.95 -11.46 -13.14
CA TYR A 96 4.19 -12.19 -12.90
C TYR A 96 5.28 -11.70 -13.85
N ILE A 97 6.46 -11.41 -13.30
CA ILE A 97 7.62 -10.91 -14.04
C ILE A 97 8.75 -11.93 -13.90
N SER A 98 9.09 -12.57 -15.01
CA SER A 98 10.16 -13.56 -15.09
C SER A 98 11.55 -12.93 -15.14
N GLY A 99 12.58 -13.74 -14.95
CA GLY A 99 13.98 -13.30 -15.02
C GLY A 99 14.45 -12.47 -13.82
N MET A 100 13.63 -12.31 -12.78
CA MET A 100 13.98 -11.59 -11.55
C MET A 100 13.56 -12.38 -10.31
N GLY A 101 14.32 -13.41 -9.97
CA GLY A 101 14.12 -14.19 -8.75
C GLY A 101 15.12 -13.84 -7.63
N ARG A 102 15.59 -14.85 -6.91
CA ARG A 102 16.56 -14.65 -5.82
C ARG A 102 17.98 -14.62 -6.39
N LEU A 103 18.54 -13.43 -6.54
CA LEU A 103 19.92 -13.20 -6.99
C LEU A 103 20.82 -12.79 -5.81
N PRO A 104 22.08 -13.29 -5.75
CA PRO A 104 23.02 -12.94 -4.68
C PRO A 104 23.77 -11.63 -4.95
N TYR A 105 23.45 -10.90 -6.02
CA TYR A 105 24.11 -9.66 -6.43
C TYR A 105 23.07 -8.60 -6.83
N ARG A 106 23.48 -7.31 -6.86
CA ARG A 106 22.63 -6.19 -7.29
C ARG A 106 22.41 -6.20 -8.80
N THR A 107 21.23 -5.78 -9.23
CA THR A 107 20.93 -5.57 -10.65
C THR A 107 21.84 -4.47 -11.19
N ARG A 108 22.71 -4.81 -12.14
CA ARG A 108 23.73 -3.90 -12.69
C ARG A 108 23.72 -3.83 -14.21
N THR A 109 23.08 -4.80 -14.87
CA THR A 109 23.01 -4.87 -16.32
C THR A 109 21.77 -4.16 -16.85
N PHE A 110 21.82 -3.68 -18.09
CA PHE A 110 20.68 -3.01 -18.75
C PHE A 110 19.43 -3.90 -18.81
N THR A 111 19.61 -5.21 -19.01
CA THR A 111 18.51 -6.19 -19.01
C THR A 111 17.83 -6.30 -17.65
N GLU A 112 18.60 -6.27 -16.55
CA GLU A 112 18.05 -6.29 -15.19
C GLU A 112 17.35 -4.97 -14.82
N ILE A 113 17.84 -3.83 -15.31
CA ILE A 113 17.15 -2.53 -15.18
C ILE A 113 15.81 -2.56 -15.92
N GLY A 114 15.77 -3.13 -17.12
CA GLY A 114 14.52 -3.33 -17.86
C GLY A 114 13.48 -4.13 -17.06
N LYS A 115 13.93 -5.12 -16.27
CA LYS A 115 13.04 -5.87 -15.37
C LYS A 115 12.51 -5.02 -14.21
N LEU A 116 13.27 -4.06 -13.69
CA LEU A 116 12.77 -3.12 -12.67
C LEU A 116 11.68 -2.21 -13.25
N ASP A 117 11.84 -1.78 -14.50
CA ASP A 117 10.82 -1.00 -15.22
C ASP A 117 9.53 -1.80 -15.45
N GLU A 118 9.64 -3.08 -15.84
CA GLU A 118 8.49 -3.99 -15.92
C GLU A 118 7.74 -4.09 -14.59
N VAL A 119 8.46 -4.16 -13.45
CA VAL A 119 7.86 -4.16 -12.10
C VAL A 119 7.11 -2.86 -11.84
N ALA A 120 7.74 -1.71 -12.11
CA ALA A 120 7.13 -0.41 -11.91
C ALA A 120 5.83 -0.25 -12.71
N ARG A 121 5.86 -0.58 -14.01
CA ARG A 121 4.66 -0.54 -14.88
C ARG A 121 3.56 -1.48 -14.42
N ALA A 122 3.91 -2.68 -13.95
CA ALA A 122 2.93 -3.61 -13.41
C ALA A 122 2.26 -3.07 -12.14
N VAL A 123 3.02 -2.43 -11.26
CA VAL A 123 2.47 -1.75 -10.07
C VAL A 123 1.58 -0.58 -10.48
N GLU A 124 2.02 0.28 -11.40
CA GLU A 124 1.24 1.40 -11.90
C GLU A 124 -0.12 0.95 -12.47
N LYS A 125 -0.10 -0.05 -13.36
CA LYS A 125 -1.33 -0.62 -13.93
C LYS A 125 -2.27 -1.16 -12.85
N ALA A 126 -1.74 -1.86 -11.85
CA ALA A 126 -2.53 -2.40 -10.74
C ALA A 126 -3.20 -1.30 -9.91
N LEU A 127 -2.45 -0.23 -9.62
CA LEU A 127 -2.96 0.92 -8.88
C LEU A 127 -3.99 1.70 -9.69
N GLU A 128 -3.80 1.82 -11.00
CA GLU A 128 -4.74 2.50 -11.89
C GLU A 128 -6.07 1.74 -11.99
N GLU A 129 -6.05 0.41 -12.10
CA GLU A 129 -7.28 -0.39 -12.04
C GLU A 129 -8.00 -0.25 -10.68
N ARG A 130 -7.24 -0.14 -9.59
CA ARG A 130 -7.83 0.09 -8.26
C ARG A 130 -8.39 1.50 -8.13
N ARG A 131 -7.74 2.50 -8.71
CA ARG A 131 -8.23 3.88 -8.78
C ARG A 131 -9.55 3.95 -9.54
N LYS A 132 -9.66 3.25 -10.69
CA LYS A 132 -10.91 3.12 -11.46
C LYS A 132 -12.04 2.47 -10.66
N LYS A 133 -11.73 1.44 -9.87
CA LYS A 133 -12.73 0.83 -8.95
C LYS A 133 -13.19 1.81 -7.88
N ILE A 134 -12.27 2.59 -7.30
CA ILE A 134 -12.61 3.61 -6.30
C ILE A 134 -13.43 4.73 -6.93
N SER A 135 -13.17 5.14 -8.17
CA SER A 135 -13.95 6.19 -8.82
C SER A 135 -15.42 5.83 -9.10
N LEU A 136 -15.78 4.53 -9.05
CA LEU A 136 -17.18 4.11 -9.15
C LEU A 136 -18.00 4.52 -7.92
N ASP A 137 -17.35 4.58 -6.76
CA ASP A 137 -17.95 5.00 -5.49
C ASP A 137 -16.87 5.73 -4.66
N PRO A 138 -16.54 6.97 -5.06
CA PRO A 138 -15.41 7.70 -4.50
C PRO A 138 -15.68 8.09 -3.05
N PRO A 139 -14.64 8.37 -2.25
CA PRO A 139 -14.83 9.03 -0.96
C PRO A 139 -15.30 10.47 -1.15
N LEU A 140 -15.96 11.02 -0.11
CA LEU A 140 -16.39 12.43 -0.06
C LEU A 140 -15.24 13.41 -0.30
N LEU A 141 -14.03 13.03 0.12
CA LEU A 141 -12.84 13.86 0.13
C LEU A 141 -11.69 13.11 -0.56
N SER A 142 -10.84 13.82 -1.30
CA SER A 142 -9.60 13.23 -1.79
C SER A 142 -8.61 13.00 -0.65
N PRO A 143 -7.90 11.86 -0.61
CA PRO A 143 -6.81 11.61 0.35
C PRO A 143 -5.74 12.71 0.39
N LEU A 144 -5.49 13.41 -0.74
CA LEU A 144 -4.54 14.51 -0.80
C LEU A 144 -5.03 15.75 -0.06
N VAL A 145 -6.33 16.04 -0.14
CA VAL A 145 -6.94 17.15 0.61
C VAL A 145 -6.91 16.83 2.10
N LEU A 146 -7.27 15.59 2.47
CA LEU A 146 -7.17 15.14 3.87
C LEU A 146 -5.75 15.28 4.41
N LYS A 147 -4.74 14.92 3.62
CA LYS A 147 -3.34 15.12 4.00
C LYS A 147 -3.05 16.59 4.32
N GLY A 148 -3.43 17.50 3.42
CA GLY A 148 -3.20 18.94 3.62
C GLY A 148 -3.90 19.48 4.86
N GLU A 149 -5.17 19.10 5.09
CA GLU A 149 -5.93 19.50 6.27
C GLU A 149 -5.28 19.04 7.57
N ILE A 150 -4.82 17.79 7.62
CA ILE A 150 -4.13 17.23 8.78
C ILE A 150 -2.80 17.96 9.02
N GLU A 151 -1.98 18.17 7.97
CA GLU A 151 -0.67 18.86 8.07
C GLU A 151 -0.79 20.34 8.46
N ASN A 152 -1.88 21.00 8.08
CA ASN A 152 -2.12 22.41 8.40
C ASN A 152 -2.61 22.61 9.83
N ARG A 153 -3.39 21.68 10.37
CA ARG A 153 -4.05 21.84 11.67
C ARG A 153 -3.28 21.24 12.85
N LEU A 154 -2.52 20.17 12.63
CA LEU A 154 -1.77 19.52 13.70
C LEU A 154 -0.30 19.95 13.68
N GLU A 155 0.09 20.83 14.60
CA GLU A 155 1.49 21.27 14.72
C GLU A 155 2.45 20.10 15.02
N GLU A 156 1.99 19.07 15.71
CA GLU A 156 2.80 17.90 16.08
C GLU A 156 3.31 17.14 14.87
N ILE A 157 2.68 17.32 13.72
CA ILE A 157 3.14 16.78 12.44
C ILE A 157 4.43 17.45 12.00
N ARG A 158 4.54 18.77 12.16
CA ARG A 158 5.77 19.52 11.86
C ARG A 158 6.90 19.17 12.82
N LYS A 159 6.54 18.80 14.05
CA LYS A 159 7.48 18.35 15.11
C LYS A 159 7.82 16.85 14.98
N CYS A 160 7.10 16.11 14.14
CA CYS A 160 7.35 14.69 13.92
C CYS A 160 8.61 14.49 13.07
N GLY A 161 9.65 13.88 13.65
CA GLY A 161 10.89 13.56 12.94
C GLY A 161 10.77 12.44 11.88
N ALA A 162 9.56 11.97 11.57
CA ALA A 162 9.36 10.94 10.57
C ALA A 162 9.35 11.55 9.15
N PRO A 163 10.04 10.94 8.17
CA PRO A 163 9.94 11.39 6.78
C PRO A 163 8.50 11.18 6.28
N LEU A 164 7.90 12.19 5.67
CA LEU A 164 6.49 12.21 5.25
C LEU A 164 5.54 11.79 6.40
N PRO A 165 5.35 12.64 7.43
CA PRO A 165 4.53 12.32 8.59
C PRO A 165 3.09 11.91 8.24
N VAL A 166 2.53 12.49 7.17
CA VAL A 166 1.24 12.09 6.61
C VAL A 166 1.49 11.51 5.22
N THR A 167 1.29 10.20 5.09
CA THR A 167 1.49 9.48 3.83
C THR A 167 0.13 9.21 3.18
N PRO A 168 -0.15 9.74 1.97
CA PRO A 168 -1.38 9.43 1.26
C PRO A 168 -1.36 8.00 0.74
N ARG A 169 -2.56 7.40 0.68
CA ARG A 169 -2.89 6.10 0.11
C ARG A 169 -4.08 6.28 -0.82
N LEU A 170 -4.45 5.26 -1.62
CA LEU A 170 -5.58 5.38 -2.54
C LEU A 170 -6.91 5.67 -1.85
N LYS A 171 -7.11 5.12 -0.64
CA LYS A 171 -8.37 5.24 0.12
C LYS A 171 -8.30 6.17 1.34
N GLY A 172 -7.20 6.88 1.55
CA GLY A 172 -7.06 7.73 2.73
C GLY A 172 -5.60 8.01 3.07
N VAL A 173 -5.27 8.14 4.35
CA VAL A 173 -3.93 8.53 4.79
C VAL A 173 -3.41 7.65 5.92
N ARG A 174 -2.09 7.60 6.06
CA ARG A 174 -1.39 7.11 7.24
C ARG A 174 -0.74 8.29 7.95
N VAL A 175 -1.11 8.52 9.21
CA VAL A 175 -0.55 9.59 10.05
C VAL A 175 0.43 8.96 11.04
N LYS A 176 1.69 9.39 10.99
CA LYS A 176 2.80 8.87 11.80
C LYS A 176 2.86 9.53 13.18
N LEU A 177 1.71 9.61 13.84
CA LEU A 177 1.55 10.05 15.22
C LEU A 177 1.02 8.89 16.08
N PRO A 178 1.28 8.85 17.40
CA PRO A 178 0.78 7.82 18.30
C PRO A 178 -0.75 7.72 18.30
N TYR A 179 -1.30 6.55 17.97
CA TYR A 179 -2.74 6.29 17.89
C TYR A 179 -3.44 6.53 19.23
N SER A 180 -2.85 6.02 20.30
CA SER A 180 -3.34 6.19 21.67
C SER A 180 -3.60 7.65 22.05
N ARG A 181 -2.81 8.60 21.52
CA ARG A 181 -2.90 10.03 21.83
C ARG A 181 -3.72 10.82 20.81
N PHE A 182 -3.57 10.54 19.52
CA PHE A 182 -4.09 11.41 18.45
C PHE A 182 -5.31 10.85 17.72
N ALA A 183 -5.72 9.60 17.95
CA ALA A 183 -6.90 9.05 17.28
C ALA A 183 -8.20 9.78 17.65
N GLY A 184 -8.36 10.18 18.92
CA GLY A 184 -9.50 10.99 19.36
C GLY A 184 -9.49 12.38 18.72
N VAL A 185 -8.34 13.06 18.74
CA VAL A 185 -8.16 14.37 18.11
C VAL A 185 -8.51 14.33 16.63
N LEU A 186 -8.05 13.30 15.91
CA LEU A 186 -8.38 13.14 14.50
C LEU A 186 -9.88 12.87 14.28
N ARG A 187 -10.54 12.07 15.12
CA ARG A 187 -11.99 11.81 14.99
C ARG A 187 -12.83 13.08 15.11
N GLU A 188 -12.45 13.97 16.01
CA GLU A 188 -13.13 15.26 16.26
C GLU A 188 -12.80 16.33 15.23
N MET A 189 -11.76 16.13 14.40
CA MET A 189 -11.33 17.13 13.44
C MET A 189 -12.39 17.36 12.37
N GLU A 190 -12.88 18.58 12.24
CA GLU A 190 -13.85 18.93 11.20
C GLU A 190 -13.19 19.09 9.82
N VAL A 191 -13.54 18.24 8.88
CA VAL A 191 -13.03 18.31 7.50
C VAL A 191 -14.19 18.38 6.54
N ALA A 192 -14.17 19.38 5.63
CA ALA A 192 -15.24 19.61 4.67
C ALA A 192 -16.64 19.74 5.32
N GLY A 193 -16.71 20.28 6.55
CA GLY A 193 -17.96 20.47 7.29
C GLY A 193 -18.49 19.23 8.03
N TYR A 194 -17.72 18.15 8.10
CA TYR A 194 -18.07 16.93 8.83
C TYR A 194 -16.97 16.56 9.82
N ARG A 195 -17.30 15.85 10.91
CA ARG A 195 -16.25 15.29 11.78
C ARG A 195 -15.59 14.13 11.03
N LEU A 196 -14.27 14.06 11.06
CA LEU A 196 -13.54 13.02 10.32
C LEU A 196 -13.97 11.60 10.73
N GLY A 197 -14.36 11.40 11.99
CA GLY A 197 -14.90 10.13 12.47
C GLY A 197 -16.24 9.71 11.84
N GLU A 198 -16.98 10.63 11.22
CA GLU A 198 -18.25 10.36 10.52
C GLU A 198 -18.00 9.93 9.06
N ILE A 199 -16.90 10.38 8.47
CA ILE A 199 -16.58 10.17 7.05
C ILE A 199 -15.37 9.23 6.83
N ALA A 200 -14.77 8.73 7.90
CA ALA A 200 -13.59 7.87 7.83
C ALA A 200 -13.56 6.83 8.96
N GLU A 201 -13.00 5.66 8.65
CA GLU A 201 -12.61 4.67 9.65
C GLU A 201 -11.19 4.98 10.15
N ILE A 202 -11.07 5.25 11.46
CA ILE A 202 -9.80 5.57 12.12
C ILE A 202 -9.39 4.39 12.99
N ARG A 203 -8.31 3.71 12.56
CA ARG A 203 -7.79 2.49 13.19
C ARG A 203 -6.29 2.56 13.41
N ARG A 204 -5.80 1.69 14.29
CA ARG A 204 -4.38 1.55 14.60
C ARG A 204 -3.67 0.82 13.46
N SER A 205 -2.50 1.31 13.05
CA SER A 205 -1.61 0.60 12.14
C SER A 205 -0.90 -0.55 12.87
N LEU A 206 -0.63 -1.64 12.17
CA LEU A 206 0.21 -2.75 12.60
C LEU A 206 1.69 -2.49 12.34
N MET A 207 2.04 -1.47 11.55
CA MET A 207 3.44 -1.15 11.26
C MET A 207 4.15 -0.60 12.50
N ARG A 208 3.48 0.31 13.23
CA ARG A 208 3.85 0.93 14.52
C ARG A 208 2.56 1.45 15.17
N ASP A 209 2.64 2.13 16.31
CA ASP A 209 1.50 2.84 16.92
C ASP A 209 0.98 4.03 16.09
N TYR A 210 1.05 3.97 14.76
CA TYR A 210 0.55 4.99 13.84
C TYR A 210 -0.94 4.87 13.60
N ILE A 211 -1.50 5.88 12.95
CA ILE A 211 -2.92 5.99 12.67
C ILE A 211 -3.16 5.76 11.19
N LEU A 212 -4.11 4.89 10.89
CA LEU A 212 -4.70 4.76 9.56
C LEU A 212 -6.05 5.46 9.57
N VAL A 213 -6.24 6.33 8.59
CA VAL A 213 -7.51 6.95 8.30
C VAL A 213 -7.92 6.47 6.92
N ASP A 214 -8.93 5.60 6.86
CA ASP A 214 -9.52 5.08 5.63
C ASP A 214 -10.84 5.81 5.39
N LEU A 215 -10.91 6.63 4.33
CA LEU A 215 -12.11 7.39 3.99
C LEU A 215 -13.20 6.43 3.53
N LEU A 216 -14.43 6.68 4.01
CA LEU A 216 -15.59 5.90 3.62
C LEU A 216 -16.02 6.30 2.20
N PRO A 217 -16.48 5.33 1.39
CA PRO A 217 -17.10 5.64 0.10
C PRO A 217 -18.45 6.34 0.31
N LEU A 218 -18.88 7.13 -0.69
CA LEU A 218 -20.12 7.90 -0.63
C LEU A 218 -21.35 7.04 -0.29
N SER A 219 -21.44 5.84 -0.85
CA SER A 219 -22.56 4.92 -0.58
C SER A 219 -22.73 4.52 0.89
N ARG A 220 -21.67 4.64 1.69
CA ARG A 220 -21.65 4.25 3.11
C ARG A 220 -21.83 5.44 4.05
N LEU A 221 -21.94 6.66 3.52
CA LEU A 221 -22.13 7.85 4.33
C LEU A 221 -23.62 8.08 4.61
N GLU A 222 -23.97 8.15 5.89
CA GLU A 222 -25.28 8.62 6.33
C GLU A 222 -25.25 10.16 6.39
N LEU A 223 -25.29 10.81 5.23
CA LEU A 223 -25.19 12.26 5.14
C LEU A 223 -26.49 12.94 5.60
N SER A 224 -26.38 13.88 6.53
CA SER A 224 -27.44 14.86 6.81
C SER A 224 -27.68 15.74 5.57
N PRO A 225 -28.93 16.10 5.22
CA PRO A 225 -29.28 16.84 3.99
C PRO A 225 -28.52 18.16 3.74
N LYS A 226 -27.88 18.71 4.77
CA LYS A 226 -27.19 20.01 4.70
C LYS A 226 -25.87 19.99 3.91
N GLY A 227 -25.12 18.89 3.91
CA GLY A 227 -23.78 18.91 3.30
C GLY A 227 -23.67 18.38 1.88
N VAL A 228 -24.72 17.75 1.32
CA VAL A 228 -24.77 17.36 -0.10
C VAL A 228 -24.74 18.60 -1.02
N ARG A 229 -25.38 19.71 -0.61
CA ARG A 229 -25.44 20.97 -1.37
C ARG A 229 -24.12 21.75 -1.44
N ALA A 230 -23.22 21.57 -0.46
CA ALA A 230 -21.95 22.31 -0.42
C ALA A 230 -20.91 21.80 -1.44
N ILE A 231 -21.07 20.56 -1.91
CA ILE A 231 -20.07 19.86 -2.72
C ILE A 231 -20.44 19.96 -4.21
N SER A 232 -21.73 19.90 -4.55
CA SER A 232 -22.22 20.09 -5.92
C SER A 232 -21.99 21.51 -6.46
N GLY A 233 -21.89 22.52 -5.59
CA GLY A 233 -21.62 23.91 -5.98
C GLY A 233 -20.14 24.25 -6.26
N ARG A 234 -19.21 23.31 -6.06
CA ARG A 234 -17.76 23.51 -6.33
C ARG A 234 -17.23 22.68 -7.52
N MET A 235 -18.09 21.93 -8.20
CA MET A 235 -17.76 21.16 -9.40
C MET A 235 -18.13 21.86 -10.72
N GLU A 236 -18.52 23.14 -10.67
CA GLU A 236 -18.63 23.99 -11.86
C GLU A 236 -17.47 25.00 -11.86
N VAL A 237 -16.33 24.60 -12.43
CA VAL A 237 -15.37 25.47 -13.16
C VAL A 237 -14.66 24.62 -14.21
#